data_AF-A0A8H7ZEC6-F1
#
_entry.id   AF-A0A8H7ZEC6-F1
#
_cell.length_a   1.000
_cell.length_b   1.000
_cell.length_c   1.000
_cell.angle_alpha   90.00
_cell.angle_beta   90.00
_cell.angle_gamma   90.00
#
_symmetry.space_group_name_H-M   'P 1'
#
loop_
_entity.id
_entity.type
_entity.pdbx_description
1 polymer ?
#
loop_
_entity_poly.entity_id
_entity_poly.type
_entity_poly.pdbx_seq_one_letter_code
_entity_poly.pdbx_strand_id
1 'polypeptide(L)'
;MSLPRMFILCLISFIPIIGPILVFYFRVTSKGFLAHRRYFILKGYNKTEMKQTFKANRPAYIAFGLAAVLLEMVPCFDILIMFTNTIGAALWAVDMENKERQALHQIEDEYIDDLDREPTS
;
A
#
# COMPACT_ATOMS: atom_id res chain seq x y z
N MET A 1 35.43 -3.76 34.67
CA MET A 1 34.47 -2.90 33.93
C MET A 1 33.06 -3.39 34.25
N SER A 2 32.13 -2.54 34.67
CA SER A 2 30.80 -3.00 35.07
C SER A 2 29.98 -3.39 33.83
N LEU A 3 29.51 -4.64 33.78
CA LEU A 3 28.58 -5.19 32.78
C LEU A 3 27.45 -4.24 32.32
N PRO A 4 26.74 -3.50 33.20
CA PRO A 4 25.68 -2.58 32.78
C PRO A 4 26.15 -1.45 31.85
N ARG A 5 27.39 -0.96 32.03
CA ARG A 5 27.96 0.08 31.16
C ARG A 5 28.12 -0.41 29.74
N MET A 6 28.53 -1.66 29.57
CA MET A 6 28.76 -2.28 28.26
C MET A 6 27.45 -2.51 27.50
N PHE A 7 26.37 -2.85 28.21
CA PHE A 7 25.04 -2.99 27.61
C PHE A 7 24.48 -1.65 27.10
N ILE A 8 24.65 -0.57 27.87
CA ILE A 8 24.23 0.78 27.46
C ILE A 8 25.04 1.26 26.24
N LEU A 9 26.35 1.02 26.22
CA LEU A 9 27.22 1.34 25.08
C LEU A 9 26.91 0.49 23.83
N CYS A 10 26.46 -0.75 24.03
CA CYS A 10 25.98 -1.59 22.93
C CYS A 10 24.72 -0.97 22.31
N LEU A 11 23.73 -0.60 23.14
CA LEU A 11 22.49 0.04 22.68
C LEU A 11 22.73 1.39 21.98
N ILE A 12 23.61 2.25 22.51
CA ILE A 12 23.93 3.53 21.86
C ILE A 12 24.61 3.31 20.50
N SER A 13 25.39 2.24 20.36
CA SER A 13 26.09 1.90 19.11
C SER A 13 25.15 1.33 18.04
N PHE A 14 23.95 0.86 18.42
CA PHE A 14 22.94 0.37 17.48
C PHE A 14 22.10 1.47 16.82
N ILE A 15 22.10 2.70 17.36
CA ILE A 15 21.38 3.85 16.78
C ILE A 15 21.66 4.05 15.27
N PRO A 16 22.92 4.05 14.78
CA PRO A 16 23.21 4.19 13.35
C PRO A 16 22.73 3.02 12.48
N ILE A 17 22.33 1.88 13.07
CA ILE A 17 21.81 0.71 12.33
C ILE A 17 20.28 0.70 12.38
N ILE A 18 19.71 0.82 13.59
CA ILE A 18 18.26 0.78 13.81
C ILE A 18 17.58 2.01 13.22
N GLY A 19 18.21 3.18 13.32
CA GLY A 19 17.67 4.45 12.81
C GLY A 19 17.34 4.39 11.31
N PRO A 20 18.31 4.08 10.43
CA PRO A 20 18.08 3.96 9.00
C PRO A 20 17.04 2.90 8.63
N ILE A 21 17.04 1.75 9.30
CA ILE A 21 16.05 0.68 9.06
C ILE A 21 14.63 1.19 9.33
N LEU A 22 14.45 1.91 10.44
CA LEU A 22 13.15 2.45 10.82
C LEU A 22 12.68 3.56 9.86
N VAL A 23 13.58 4.49 9.50
CA VAL A 23 13.29 5.54 8.52
C VAL A 23 12.96 4.95 7.16
N PHE A 24 13.70 3.93 6.73
CA PHE A 24 13.44 3.21 5.48
C PHE A 24 12.06 2.56 5.50
N TYR A 25 11.70 1.86 6.58
CA TYR A 25 10.38 1.26 6.74
C TYR A 25 9.25 2.30 6.65
N PHE A 26 9.38 3.43 7.36
CA PHE A 26 8.40 4.50 7.27
C PHE A 26 8.32 5.09 5.87
N ARG A 27 9.46 5.32 5.21
CA ARG A 27 9.51 5.82 3.82
C ARG A 27 8.79 4.88 2.86
N VAL A 28 9.07 3.58 2.92
CA VAL A 28 8.43 2.55 2.08
C VAL A 28 6.91 2.57 2.29
N THR A 29 6.48 2.54 3.55
CA THR A 29 5.05 2.50 3.90
C THR A 29 4.32 3.76 3.42
N SER A 30 4.94 4.94 3.59
CA SER A 30 4.40 6.22 3.12
C SER A 30 4.36 6.32 1.60
N LYS A 31 5.39 5.85 0.89
CA LYS A 31 5.43 5.82 -0.58
C LYS A 31 4.30 4.96 -1.16
N GLY A 32 4.07 3.77 -0.60
CA GLY A 32 2.95 2.91 -0.97
C GLY A 32 1.60 3.61 -0.82
N PHE A 33 1.35 4.26 0.32
CA PHE A 33 0.11 5.00 0.56
C PHE A 33 -0.07 6.18 -0.41
N LEU A 34 1.00 6.93 -0.68
CA LEU A 34 0.95 8.11 -1.56
C LEU A 34 0.61 7.75 -3.01
N ALA A 35 1.01 6.57 -3.47
CA ALA A 35 0.78 6.08 -4.83
C ALA A 35 -0.71 6.13 -5.23
N HIS A 36 -1.62 5.79 -4.30
CA HIS A 36 -3.06 5.72 -4.56
C HIS A 36 -3.84 6.93 -4.03
N ARG A 37 -3.17 7.90 -3.39
CA ARG A 37 -3.83 9.05 -2.79
C ARG A 37 -4.67 9.83 -3.81
N ARG A 38 -4.14 10.05 -5.02
CA ARG A 38 -4.86 10.78 -6.08
C ARG A 38 -6.08 10.00 -6.57
N TYR A 39 -5.94 8.70 -6.77
CA TYR A 39 -7.04 7.81 -7.13
C TYR A 39 -8.17 7.89 -6.10
N PHE A 40 -7.88 7.73 -4.81
CA PHE A 40 -8.90 7.80 -3.75
C PHE A 40 -9.58 9.16 -3.65
N ILE A 41 -8.84 10.26 -3.86
CA ILE A 41 -9.44 11.60 -3.91
C ILE A 41 -10.45 11.71 -5.06
N LEU A 42 -10.11 11.18 -6.24
CA LEU A 42 -11.01 11.21 -7.41
C LEU A 42 -12.22 10.30 -7.23
N LYS A 43 -12.05 9.19 -6.50
CA LYS A 43 -13.13 8.29 -6.09
C LYS A 43 -14.03 8.87 -5.00
N GLY A 44 -13.66 10.02 -4.42
CA GLY A 44 -14.46 10.71 -3.40
C GLY A 44 -14.25 10.22 -1.96
N TYR A 45 -13.20 9.44 -1.70
CA TYR A 45 -12.96 8.88 -0.36
C TYR A 45 -12.54 9.96 0.64
N ASN A 46 -13.05 9.85 1.86
CA ASN A 46 -12.60 10.65 2.99
C ASN A 46 -11.27 10.12 3.57
N LYS A 47 -10.57 10.94 4.36
CA LYS A 47 -9.28 10.59 5.00
C LYS A 47 -9.38 9.32 5.87
N THR A 48 -10.50 9.14 6.55
CA THR A 48 -10.76 7.97 7.39
C THR A 48 -10.90 6.71 6.55
N GLU A 49 -11.65 6.79 5.44
CA GLU A 49 -11.88 5.67 4.51
C GLU A 49 -10.58 5.26 3.83
N MET A 50 -9.80 6.23 3.33
CA MET A 50 -8.46 5.97 2.78
C MET A 50 -7.56 5.22 3.77
N LYS A 51 -7.58 5.61 5.05
CA LYS A 51 -6.77 4.96 6.10
C LYS A 51 -7.28 3.56 6.42
N GLN A 52 -8.59 3.33 6.35
CA GLN A 52 -9.20 2.01 6.53
C GLN A 52 -8.85 1.08 5.36
N THR A 53 -8.99 1.53 4.12
CA THR A 53 -8.59 0.76 2.92
C THR A 53 -7.10 0.44 2.94
N PHE A 54 -6.27 1.40 3.35
CA PHE A 54 -4.85 1.17 3.56
C PHE A 54 -4.59 0.14 4.67
N LYS A 55 -5.32 0.21 5.79
CA LYS A 55 -5.17 -0.73 6.90
C LYS A 55 -5.55 -2.16 6.48
N ALA A 56 -6.59 -2.33 5.66
CA ALA A 56 -7.03 -3.61 5.14
C ALA A 56 -5.99 -4.26 4.22
N ASN A 57 -5.30 -3.46 3.39
CA ASN A 57 -4.37 -3.95 2.38
C ASN A 57 -2.89 -3.57 2.65
N ARG A 58 -2.52 -3.35 3.92
CA ARG A 58 -1.16 -2.96 4.34
C ARG A 58 -0.03 -3.73 3.67
N PRO A 59 -0.03 -5.08 3.60
CA PRO A 59 1.09 -5.82 3.02
C PRO A 59 1.31 -5.48 1.54
N ALA A 60 0.23 -5.29 0.76
CA ALA A 60 0.32 -4.91 -0.64
C ALA A 60 0.94 -3.50 -0.82
N TYR A 61 0.52 -2.54 0.00
CA TYR A 61 1.09 -1.19 -0.04
C TYR A 61 2.56 -1.16 0.37
N ILE A 62 2.96 -1.95 1.37
CA ILE A 62 4.36 -2.06 1.77
C ILE A 62 5.18 -2.69 0.64
N ALA A 63 4.70 -3.76 0.00
CA ALA A 63 5.39 -4.40 -1.11
C ALA A 63 5.55 -3.45 -2.31
N PHE A 64 4.50 -2.71 -2.67
CA PHE A 64 4.56 -1.69 -3.72
C PHE A 64 5.56 -0.59 -3.37
N GLY A 65 5.47 -0.04 -2.15
CA GLY A 65 6.40 0.98 -1.68
C GLY A 65 7.85 0.50 -1.63
N LEU A 66 8.07 -0.78 -1.32
CA LEU A 66 9.40 -1.39 -1.29
C LEU A 66 9.96 -1.48 -2.70
N ALA A 67 9.18 -2.01 -3.65
CA ALA A 67 9.57 -2.06 -5.06
C ALA A 67 9.89 -0.67 -5.59
N ALA A 68 9.02 0.32 -5.32
CA ALA A 68 9.21 1.70 -5.75
C ALA A 68 10.49 2.33 -5.19
N VAL A 69 10.73 2.18 -3.87
CA VAL A 69 11.93 2.74 -3.23
C VAL A 69 13.21 2.04 -3.70
N LEU A 70 13.17 0.73 -3.94
CA LEU A 70 14.32 0.00 -4.49
C LEU A 70 14.63 0.42 -5.92
N LEU A 71 13.61 0.66 -6.73
CA LEU A 71 13.78 1.18 -8.09
C LEU A 71 14.39 2.60 -8.05
N GLU A 72 13.97 3.44 -7.11
CA GLU A 72 14.51 4.79 -6.88
C GLU A 72 15.94 4.80 -6.31
N MET A 73 16.47 3.66 -5.83
CA MET A 73 17.86 3.59 -5.35
C MET A 73 18.89 3.67 -6.48
N VAL A 74 18.47 3.52 -7.74
CA VAL A 74 19.38 3.64 -8.89
C VAL A 74 19.67 5.13 -9.15
N PRO A 75 20.90 5.61 -8.91
CA PRO A 75 21.25 7.00 -9.18
C PRO A 75 21.10 7.30 -10.67
N CYS A 76 20.84 8.58 -11.00
CA CYS A 76 20.61 9.08 -12.37
C CYS A 76 19.30 8.65 -13.07
N PHE A 77 18.61 7.61 -12.61
CA PHE A 77 17.35 7.15 -13.22
C PHE A 77 16.09 7.48 -12.40
N ASP A 78 16.24 8.08 -11.22
CA ASP A 78 15.15 8.35 -10.26
C ASP A 78 13.92 9.04 -10.90
N ILE A 79 14.14 10.02 -11.77
CA ILE A 79 13.05 10.75 -12.47
C ILE A 79 12.26 9.81 -13.40
N LEU A 80 12.95 8.97 -14.18
CA LEU A 80 12.30 8.02 -15.10
C LEU A 80 11.50 6.98 -14.31
N ILE A 81 12.11 6.49 -13.24
CA ILE A 81 11.53 5.52 -12.32
C ILE A 81 10.29 6.08 -11.61
N MET A 82 10.25 7.38 -11.31
CA MET A 82 9.05 8.02 -10.76
C MET A 82 7.84 7.89 -11.70
N PHE A 83 8.05 8.00 -13.02
CA PHE A 83 6.98 7.74 -14.00
C PHE A 83 6.58 6.27 -13.98
N THR A 84 7.54 5.34 -13.93
CA THR A 84 7.26 3.90 -13.81
C THR A 84 6.44 3.58 -12.57
N ASN A 85 6.79 4.15 -11.41
CA ASN A 85 6.03 4.01 -10.17
C ASN A 85 4.61 4.57 -10.31
N THR A 86 4.45 5.69 -11.02
CA THR A 86 3.13 6.28 -11.28
C THR A 86 2.27 5.40 -12.18
N ILE A 87 2.86 4.84 -13.25
CA ILE A 87 2.18 3.91 -14.16
C ILE A 87 1.79 2.62 -13.42
N GLY A 88 2.70 2.07 -12.61
CA GLY A 88 2.43 0.89 -11.78
C GLY A 88 1.31 1.12 -10.78
N ALA A 89 1.26 2.31 -10.15
CA ALA A 89 0.16 2.69 -9.27
C ALA A 89 -1.17 2.81 -10.01
N ALA A 90 -1.17 3.39 -11.21
CA ALA A 90 -2.37 3.47 -12.05
C ALA A 90 -2.86 2.08 -12.48
N LEU A 91 -1.95 1.19 -12.91
CA LEU A 91 -2.31 -0.20 -13.26
C LEU A 91 -2.88 -0.95 -12.05
N TRP A 92 -2.30 -0.77 -10.87
CA TRP A 92 -2.83 -1.38 -9.66
C TRP A 92 -4.22 -0.81 -9.29
N ALA A 93 -4.43 0.50 -9.44
CA ALA A 93 -5.76 1.09 -9.24
C ALA A 93 -6.81 0.51 -10.21
N VAL A 94 -6.45 0.30 -11.49
CA VAL A 94 -7.33 -0.36 -12.48
C VAL A 94 -7.65 -1.80 -12.07
N ASP A 95 -6.65 -2.56 -11.60
CA ASP A 95 -6.89 -3.92 -11.09
C ASP A 95 -7.82 -3.91 -9.86
N MET A 96 -7.69 -2.92 -8.96
CA MET A 96 -8.61 -2.75 -7.83
C MET A 96 -10.04 -2.48 -8.30
N GLU A 97 -10.24 -1.58 -9.27
CA GLU A 97 -11.57 -1.30 -9.83
C GLU A 97 -12.17 -2.51 -10.55
N ASN A 98 -11.37 -3.28 -11.28
CA ASN A 98 -11.82 -4.50 -11.95
C ASN A 98 -12.30 -5.55 -10.96
N LYS A 99 -11.57 -5.75 -9.85
CA LYS A 99 -11.98 -6.67 -8.78
C LYS A 99 -13.26 -6.22 -8.09
N GLU A 100 -13.41 -4.93 -7.83
CA GLU A 100 -14.65 -4.38 -7.27
C GLU A 100 -15.83 -4.57 -8.24
N ARG A 101 -15.63 -4.32 -9.54
CA ARG A 101 -16.66 -4.55 -10.56
C ARG A 101 -17.05 -6.03 -10.62
N GLN A 102 -16.10 -6.95 -10.63
CA GLN A 102 -16.38 -8.39 -10.65
C GLN A 102 -17.20 -8.81 -9.42
N ALA A 103 -16.87 -8.31 -8.24
CA ALA A 103 -17.64 -8.57 -7.03
C ALA A 103 -19.08 -8.04 -7.13
N LEU A 104 -19.31 -6.88 -7.74
CA LEU A 104 -20.65 -6.34 -7.96
C LEU A 104 -21.47 -7.20 -8.94
N HIS A 105 -20.87 -7.61 -10.06
CA HIS A 105 -21.55 -8.49 -11.02
C HIS A 105 -21.92 -9.82 -10.39
N GLN A 106 -21.06 -10.39 -9.54
CA GLN A 106 -21.34 -11.65 -8.86
C GLN A 106 -22.55 -11.55 -7.92
N ILE A 107 -22.73 -10.40 -7.26
CA ILE A 107 -23.91 -10.13 -6.41
C ILE A 107 -25.16 -9.93 -7.26
N GLU A 108 -25.05 -9.26 -8.41
CA GLU A 108 -26.17 -9.05 -9.33
C GLU A 108 -26.64 -10.37 -9.97
N ASP A 109 -25.71 -11.23 -10.39
CA ASP A 109 -26.01 -12.56 -10.93
C ASP A 109 -26.67 -13.47 -9.86
N GLU A 110 -26.21 -13.41 -8.61
CA GLU A 110 -26.82 -14.14 -7.48
C GLU A 110 -28.23 -13.63 -7.16
N TYR A 111 -28.45 -12.31 -7.20
CA TYR A 111 -29.78 -11.72 -7.02
C TYR A 111 -30.75 -12.07 -8.16
N ILE A 112 -30.27 -12.12 -9.42
CA ILE A 112 -31.10 -12.52 -10.56
C ILE A 112 -31.52 -13.99 -10.45
N ASP A 113 -30.61 -14.89 -10.05
CA ASP A 113 -30.94 -16.31 -9.80
C ASP A 113 -31.96 -16.47 -8.67
N ASP A 114 -31.82 -15.69 -7.59
CA ASP A 114 -32.78 -15.67 -6.48
C ASP A 114 -34.16 -15.13 -6.90
N LEU A 115 -34.20 -14.10 -7.75
CA LEU A 115 -35.44 -13.53 -8.28
C LEU A 115 -36.18 -14.52 -9.20
N ASP A 116 -35.44 -15.27 -10.03
CA ASP A 116 -35.99 -16.34 -10.87
C ASP A 116 -36.44 -17.57 -10.04
N ARG A 117 -35.98 -17.68 -8.78
CA ARG A 117 -36.36 -18.75 -7.84
C ARG A 117 -37.63 -18.48 -7.04
N GLU A 118 -38.07 -17.22 -6.90
CA GLU A 118 -39.37 -16.92 -6.31
C GLU A 118 -40.49 -17.28 -7.30
N PRO A 119 -41.30 -18.33 -7.06
CA PRO A 119 -42.50 -18.52 -7.86
C PRO A 119 -43.42 -17.34 -7.56
N THR A 120 -43.68 -16.49 -8.55
CA THR A 120 -44.71 -15.45 -8.48
C THR A 120 -46.00 -16.11 -7.98
N SER A 121 -46.31 -15.91 -6.69
CA SER A 121 -47.48 -16.45 -6.01
C SER A 121 -48.74 -15.72 -6.42
#